data_AF-A0A382F4M9-F1
#
_entry.id   AF-A0A382F4M9-F1
#
_cell.length_a   1.000
_cell.length_b   1.000
_cell.length_c   1.000
_cell.angle_alpha   90.00
_cell.angle_beta   90.00
_cell.angle_gamma   90.00
#
_symmetry.space_group_name_H-M   'P 1'
#
loop_
_entity.id
_entity.type
_entity.pdbx_description
1 polymer ?
#
loop_
_entity_poly.entity_id
_entity_poly.type
_entity_poly.pdbx_seq_one_letter_code
_entity_poly.pdbx_strand_id
1 'polypeptide(L)'
;MTSSNLFNEIFKDKTIFVTGHTGFIGSWLTEWLCELGANVIGYSLEPPTVPSLFDTLGLEKRITHIIGDINDSKNLQDVIEKHSPEIAFHLAAQPLVKTSYDAPQETI
;
A
#
# COMPACT_ATOMS: atom_id res chain seq x y z
N MET A 1 15.13 -1.60 -23.19
CA MET A 1 14.25 -2.63 -22.61
C MET A 1 12.94 -1.95 -22.30
N THR A 2 11.83 -2.41 -22.87
CA THR A 2 10.51 -1.99 -22.36
C THR A 2 10.35 -2.61 -20.97
N SER A 3 9.73 -1.89 -20.03
CA SER A 3 9.48 -2.36 -18.65
C SER A 3 8.75 -3.71 -18.60
N SER A 4 8.12 -4.10 -19.71
CA SER A 4 7.37 -5.33 -19.96
C SER A 4 8.13 -6.65 -19.71
N ASN A 5 9.46 -6.65 -19.54
CA ASN A 5 10.24 -7.88 -19.30
C ASN A 5 11.01 -7.85 -17.96
N LEU A 6 10.74 -6.85 -17.10
CA LEU A 6 11.25 -6.88 -15.73
C LEU A 6 10.49 -7.94 -14.92
N PHE A 7 11.20 -8.64 -14.05
CA PHE A 7 10.65 -9.65 -13.13
C PHE A 7 9.84 -10.76 -13.80
N ASN A 8 10.10 -11.09 -15.07
CA ASN A 8 9.38 -12.14 -15.81
C ASN A 8 7.84 -11.97 -15.77
N GLU A 9 7.35 -10.73 -15.79
CA GLU A 9 5.91 -10.39 -15.74
C GLU A 9 5.14 -10.96 -14.54
N ILE A 10 5.80 -11.34 -13.44
CA ILE A 10 5.13 -12.00 -12.30
C ILE A 10 4.01 -11.19 -11.65
N PHE A 11 4.01 -9.86 -11.82
CA PHE A 11 3.03 -8.94 -11.23
C PHE A 11 1.92 -8.55 -12.20
N LYS A 12 2.08 -8.83 -13.49
CA LYS A 12 1.13 -8.43 -14.52
C LYS A 12 -0.19 -9.16 -14.31
N ASP A 13 -1.28 -8.40 -14.37
CA ASP A 13 -2.65 -8.86 -14.13
C ASP A 13 -2.91 -9.45 -12.73
N LYS A 14 -1.92 -9.40 -11.83
CA LYS A 14 -2.06 -9.92 -10.46
C LYS A 14 -2.78 -8.94 -9.56
N THR A 15 -3.65 -9.45 -8.70
CA THR A 15 -4.25 -8.65 -7.63
C THR A 15 -3.28 -8.58 -6.47
N ILE A 16 -2.79 -7.38 -6.17
CA ILE A 16 -1.77 -7.15 -5.14
C ILE A 16 -2.31 -6.24 -4.06
N PHE A 17 -2.27 -6.71 -2.82
CA PHE A 17 -2.66 -5.94 -1.65
C PHE A 17 -1.45 -5.25 -1.01
N VAL A 18 -1.51 -3.93 -0.83
CA VAL A 18 -0.42 -3.14 -0.24
C VAL A 18 -0.95 -2.42 0.98
N THR A 19 -0.47 -2.78 2.17
CA THR A 19 -0.76 -1.97 3.37
C THR A 19 0.22 -0.81 3.47
N GLY A 20 -0.24 0.36 3.93
CA GLY A 20 0.62 1.54 4.07
C GLY A 20 1.01 2.19 2.74
N HIS A 21 0.18 2.04 1.70
CA HIS A 21 0.46 2.56 0.34
C HIS A 21 0.49 4.09 0.25
N THR A 22 -0.13 4.81 1.19
CA THR A 22 -0.05 6.29 1.29
C THR A 22 1.27 6.80 1.85
N GLY A 23 2.09 5.94 2.45
CA GLY A 23 3.43 6.28 2.93
C GLY A 23 4.45 6.40 1.80
N PHE A 24 5.64 6.94 2.09
CA PHE A 24 6.65 7.21 1.06
C PHE A 24 7.09 5.96 0.27
N ILE A 25 7.47 4.88 0.96
CA ILE A 25 7.87 3.61 0.31
C ILE A 25 6.64 2.96 -0.36
N GLY A 26 5.50 3.00 0.32
CA GLY A 26 4.25 2.46 -0.20
C GLY A 26 3.85 3.09 -1.54
N SER A 27 3.93 4.41 -1.66
CA SER A 27 3.58 5.13 -2.88
C SER A 27 4.52 4.77 -4.04
N TRP A 28 5.83 4.67 -3.80
CA TRP A 28 6.78 4.23 -4.82
C TRP A 28 6.54 2.79 -5.27
N LEU A 29 6.30 1.88 -4.31
CA LEU A 29 6.01 0.48 -4.64
C LEU A 29 4.72 0.40 -5.46
N THR A 30 3.66 1.08 -5.03
CA THR A 30 2.38 1.09 -5.74
C THR A 30 2.50 1.65 -7.15
N GLU A 31 3.26 2.73 -7.34
CA GLU A 31 3.58 3.26 -8.67
C GLU A 31 4.23 2.20 -9.55
N TRP A 32 5.28 1.53 -9.06
CA TRP A 32 5.95 0.47 -9.81
C TRP A 32 5.03 -0.69 -10.13
N LEU A 33 4.19 -1.13 -9.19
CA LEU A 33 3.24 -2.21 -9.43
C LEU A 33 2.22 -1.82 -10.52
N CYS A 34 1.74 -0.57 -10.53
CA CYS A 34 0.89 -0.07 -11.60
C CYS A 34 1.61 -0.08 -12.96
N GLU A 35 2.87 0.38 -13.02
CA GLU A 35 3.68 0.37 -14.26
C GLU A 35 3.99 -1.06 -14.74
N LEU A 36 4.02 -2.04 -13.83
CA LEU A 36 4.19 -3.46 -14.13
C LEU A 36 2.86 -4.16 -14.50
N GLY A 37 1.75 -3.43 -14.52
CA GLY A 37 0.43 -3.95 -14.94
C GLY A 37 -0.32 -4.72 -13.85
N ALA A 38 -0.03 -4.49 -12.57
CA ALA A 38 -0.75 -5.11 -11.47
C ALA A 38 -2.07 -4.39 -11.14
N ASN A 39 -3.04 -5.16 -10.62
CA ASN A 39 -4.28 -4.65 -10.04
C ASN A 39 -4.05 -4.37 -8.55
N VAL A 40 -3.67 -3.14 -8.21
CA VAL A 40 -3.29 -2.80 -6.83
C VAL A 40 -4.52 -2.43 -5.98
N ILE A 41 -4.58 -3.02 -4.79
CA ILE A 41 -5.50 -2.66 -3.70
C ILE A 41 -4.65 -2.07 -2.57
N GLY A 42 -4.84 -0.79 -2.27
CA GLY A 42 -4.16 -0.09 -1.18
C GLY A 42 -5.03 -0.04 0.07
N TYR A 43 -4.44 -0.33 1.24
CA TYR A 43 -5.09 -0.21 2.55
C TYR A 43 -4.19 0.53 3.54
N SER A 44 -4.57 1.73 3.95
CA SER A 44 -3.76 2.53 4.86
C SER A 44 -4.57 3.60 5.58
N LEU A 45 -3.97 4.25 6.56
CA LEU A 45 -4.43 5.56 7.01
C LEU A 45 -4.24 6.61 5.90
N GLU A 46 -4.78 7.81 6.14
CA GLU A 46 -4.58 8.99 5.29
C GLU A 46 -3.09 9.28 5.04
N PRO A 47 -2.73 9.94 3.93
CA PRO A 47 -1.34 10.35 3.68
C PRO A 47 -0.74 11.12 4.86
N PRO A 48 0.47 10.76 5.33
CA PRO A 48 1.02 11.29 6.57
C PRO A 48 1.59 12.71 6.45
N THR A 49 1.69 13.28 5.24
CA THR A 49 2.30 14.60 4.98
C THR A 49 1.55 15.37 3.91
N VAL A 50 1.70 16.70 3.90
CA VAL A 50 1.25 17.57 2.80
C VAL A 50 2.41 18.47 2.35
N PRO A 51 2.87 18.38 1.09
CA PRO A 51 2.44 17.43 0.07
C PRO A 51 2.82 15.97 0.41
N SER A 52 2.08 15.00 -0.14
CA SER A 52 2.45 13.59 -0.11
C SER A 52 2.87 13.11 -1.50
N LEU A 53 3.72 12.08 -1.55
CA LEU A 53 4.08 11.44 -2.81
C LEU A 53 2.87 10.74 -3.45
N PHE A 54 2.01 10.13 -2.63
CA PHE A 54 0.75 9.50 -3.04
C PHE A 54 -0.12 10.45 -3.88
N ASP A 55 -0.33 11.68 -3.38
CA ASP A 55 -1.13 12.70 -4.07
C ASP A 55 -0.43 13.20 -5.33
N THR A 56 0.88 13.42 -5.24
CA THR A 56 1.70 13.93 -6.37
C THR A 56 1.67 12.97 -7.57
N LEU A 57 1.66 11.67 -7.31
CA LEU A 57 1.55 10.62 -8.34
C LEU A 57 0.11 10.35 -8.79
N GLY A 58 -0.89 10.93 -8.12
CA GLY A 58 -2.31 10.74 -8.44
C GLY A 58 -2.79 9.30 -8.24
N LEU A 59 -2.18 8.57 -7.31
CA LEU A 59 -2.41 7.13 -7.13
C LEU A 59 -3.84 6.79 -6.73
N GLU A 60 -4.54 7.69 -6.01
CA GLU A 60 -5.95 7.53 -5.64
C GLU A 60 -6.85 7.14 -6.83
N LYS A 61 -6.55 7.68 -8.02
CA LYS A 61 -7.35 7.43 -9.24
C LYS A 61 -6.92 6.19 -10.02
N ARG A 62 -5.77 5.58 -9.67
CA ARG A 62 -5.13 4.49 -10.41
C ARG A 62 -5.30 3.13 -9.74
N ILE A 63 -5.63 3.10 -8.45
CA ILE A 63 -5.73 1.89 -7.65
C ILE A 63 -7.08 1.80 -6.95
N THR A 64 -7.38 0.64 -6.37
CA THR A 64 -8.45 0.58 -5.36
C THR A 64 -7.91 1.14 -4.05
N HIS A 65 -8.22 2.40 -3.76
CA HIS A 65 -7.77 3.09 -2.55
C HIS A 65 -8.77 2.88 -1.40
N ILE A 66 -8.30 2.28 -0.30
CA ILE A 66 -9.09 2.07 0.91
C ILE A 66 -8.38 2.75 2.08
N ILE A 67 -9.11 3.63 2.76
CA ILE A 67 -8.68 4.17 4.05
C ILE A 67 -9.14 3.22 5.16
N GLY A 68 -8.19 2.76 5.97
CA GLY A 68 -8.47 1.84 7.06
C GLY A 68 -7.27 1.64 7.98
N ASP A 69 -7.56 1.39 9.26
CA ASP A 69 -6.57 1.03 10.26
C ASP A 69 -6.30 -0.48 10.20
N ILE A 70 -5.04 -0.89 10.22
CA ILE A 70 -4.66 -2.30 10.21
C ILE A 70 -5.04 -3.01 11.51
N ASN A 71 -5.20 -2.25 12.60
CA ASN A 71 -5.62 -2.77 13.89
C ASN A 71 -7.11 -3.16 13.92
N ASP A 72 -7.91 -2.70 12.95
CA ASP A 72 -9.27 -3.20 12.73
C ASP A 72 -9.22 -4.52 11.95
N SER A 73 -9.02 -5.61 12.69
CA SER A 73 -8.88 -6.95 12.13
C SER A 73 -10.09 -7.40 11.33
N LYS A 74 -11.30 -6.95 11.71
CA LYS A 74 -12.53 -7.30 11.00
C LYS A 74 -12.58 -6.60 9.65
N ASN A 75 -12.39 -5.28 9.63
CA ASN A 75 -12.41 -4.53 8.38
C ASN A 75 -11.29 -4.99 7.43
N LEU A 76 -10.09 -5.24 7.96
CA LEU A 76 -8.99 -5.78 7.19
C LEU A 76 -9.34 -7.15 6.58
N GLN A 77 -9.93 -8.05 7.37
CA GLN A 77 -10.36 -9.36 6.89
C GLN A 77 -11.42 -9.23 5.80
N ASP A 78 -12.45 -8.41 6.01
CA ASP A 78 -13.53 -8.17 5.04
C ASP A 78 -12.97 -7.65 3.70
N VAL A 79 -11.98 -6.76 3.74
CA VAL A 79 -11.30 -6.24 2.55
C VAL A 79 -10.48 -7.32 1.85
N ILE A 80 -9.69 -8.10 2.59
CA ILE A 80 -8.88 -9.18 2.02
C ILE A 80 -9.78 -10.23 1.36
N GLU A 81 -10.87 -10.64 2.03
CA GLU A 81 -11.82 -11.62 1.49
C GLU A 81 -12.50 -11.09 0.22
N LYS A 82 -12.99 -9.84 0.26
CA LYS A 82 -13.64 -9.18 -0.88
C LYS A 82 -12.76 -9.11 -2.12
N HIS A 83 -11.46 -8.82 -1.94
CA HIS A 83 -10.54 -8.58 -3.06
C HIS A 83 -9.69 -9.80 -3.42
N SER A 84 -9.60 -10.81 -2.55
CA SER A 84 -8.89 -12.08 -2.78
C SER A 84 -7.51 -11.90 -3.44
N PRO A 85 -6.58 -11.15 -2.81
CA PRO A 85 -5.29 -10.85 -3.41
C PRO A 85 -4.40 -12.10 -3.53
N GLU A 86 -3.57 -12.14 -4.57
CA GLU A 86 -2.61 -13.21 -4.82
C GLU A 86 -1.26 -12.95 -4.13
N ILE A 87 -0.93 -11.67 -3.94
CA ILE A 87 0.32 -11.20 -3.31
C ILE A 87 -0.03 -10.09 -2.32
N ALA A 88 0.62 -10.08 -1.16
CA ALA A 88 0.50 -9.00 -0.19
C ALA A 88 1.87 -8.41 0.16
N PHE A 89 1.97 -7.08 0.14
CA PHE A 89 3.09 -6.31 0.69
C PHE A 89 2.60 -5.56 1.92
N HIS A 90 3.21 -5.83 3.07
CA HIS A 90 2.84 -5.20 4.33
C HIS A 90 3.82 -4.09 4.70
N LEU A 91 3.45 -2.82 4.51
CA LEU A 91 4.28 -1.64 4.80
C LEU A 91 3.63 -0.65 5.78
N ALA A 92 2.41 -0.93 6.24
CA ALA A 92 1.77 -0.15 7.30
C ALA A 92 2.57 -0.30 8.61
N ALA A 93 3.06 0.81 9.14
CA ALA A 93 3.81 0.86 10.39
C ALA A 93 3.80 2.29 10.94
N GLN A 94 4.12 2.44 12.23
CA GLN A 94 4.54 3.70 12.81
C GLN A 94 6.08 3.76 12.75
N PRO A 95 6.68 4.58 11.87
CA PRO A 95 8.11 4.50 11.59
C PRO A 95 8.98 5.42 12.45
N LEU A 96 8.40 6.27 13.29
CA LEU A 96 9.14 7.29 14.03
C LEU A 96 9.59 6.76 15.39
N VAL A 97 10.89 6.52 15.51
CA VAL A 97 11.54 6.12 16.79
C VAL A 97 11.19 7.08 17.94
N LYS A 98 11.03 8.38 17.67
CA LYS A 98 10.64 9.33 18.72
C LYS A 98 9.24 9.01 19.28
N THR A 99 8.28 8.69 18.42
CA THR A 99 6.90 8.41 18.83
C THR A 99 6.81 7.12 19.63
N SER A 100 7.67 6.12 19.37
CA SER A 100 7.65 4.86 20.14
C SER A 100 7.97 5.06 21.63
N TYR A 101 8.63 6.15 22.03
CA TYR A 101 8.83 6.47 23.45
C TYR A 101 7.53 6.90 24.14
N ASP A 102 6.67 7.63 23.42
CA ASP A 102 5.44 8.20 23.96
C ASP A 102 4.25 7.22 23.81
N ALA A 103 4.23 6.46 22.70
CA ALA A 103 3.14 5.54 22.34
C ALA A 103 3.67 4.18 21.85
N PRO A 104 4.37 3.40 22.69
CA PRO A 104 5.03 2.15 22.28
C PRO A 104 4.06 1.07 21.76
N GLN A 105 2.81 1.06 22.23
CA GLN A 105 1.81 0.07 21.78
C GLN A 105 1.40 0.29 20.32
N GLU A 106 1.54 1.51 19.80
CA GLU A 106 1.21 1.84 18.40
C GLU A 106 2.37 1.52 17.44
N THR A 107 3.52 1.06 17.95
CA THR A 107 4.76 0.89 17.18
C THR A 107 5.28 -0.56 17.17
N ILE A 108 4.50 -1.53 17.65
CA ILE A 108 4.88 -2.97 17.72
C ILE A 108 4.28 -3.74 16.55
#